data_AF-A0A3M1GFJ2-F1
#
_entry.id   AF-A0A3M1GFJ2-F1
#
_cell.length_a   1.000
_cell.length_b   1.000
_cell.length_c   1.000
_cell.angle_alpha   90.00
_cell.angle_beta   90.00
_cell.angle_gamma   90.00
#
_symmetry.space_group_name_H-M   'P 1'
#
loop_
_entity.id
_entity.type
_entity.pdbx_description
1 polymer ?
#
loop_
_entity_poly.entity_id
_entity_poly.type
_entity_poly.pdbx_seq_one_letter_code
_entity_poly.pdbx_strand_id
1 'polypeptide(L)'
;MSTQKRILMAKTALDGHWTGAAIVARALRDAGFEVIMIGMTTADEIVRAAIDEDVDLVGLSIGGRVQVAERAIEMIRVQRPALPVFAGGTVPPWAKRRLEAMGVEVYPPGSQLPEIVAAARRLTRQAA
;
A
#
# COMPACT_ATOMS: atom_id res chain seq x y z
N MET A 1 -21.84 -14.31 4.46
CA MET A 1 -20.42 -14.62 4.15
C MET A 1 -19.61 -13.40 4.53
N SER A 2 -18.72 -13.51 5.51
CA SER A 2 -17.76 -12.45 5.81
C SER A 2 -16.69 -12.48 4.72
N THR A 3 -16.78 -11.61 3.72
CA THR A 3 -15.71 -11.44 2.73
C THR A 3 -14.49 -10.87 3.45
N GLN A 4 -13.46 -11.70 3.60
CA GLN A 4 -12.17 -11.28 4.11
C GLN A 4 -11.61 -10.19 3.20
N LYS A 5 -11.23 -9.04 3.78
CA LYS A 5 -10.68 -7.92 3.02
C LYS A 5 -9.26 -8.24 2.55
N ARG A 6 -8.97 -7.97 1.27
CA ARG A 6 -7.70 -8.27 0.60
C ARG A 6 -6.85 -7.00 0.48
N ILE A 7 -5.58 -7.09 0.86
CA ILE A 7 -4.62 -5.98 0.77
C ILE A 7 -3.46 -6.42 -0.13
N LEU A 8 -3.20 -5.65 -1.18
CA LEU A 8 -1.96 -5.77 -1.96
C LEU A 8 -0.88 -4.92 -1.31
N MET A 9 0.20 -5.55 -0.86
CA MET A 9 1.41 -4.88 -0.39
C MET A 9 2.47 -4.94 -1.49
N ALA A 10 2.73 -3.81 -2.14
CA ALA A 10 3.69 -3.69 -3.24
C ALA A 10 4.94 -2.92 -2.82
N LYS A 11 6.12 -3.50 -3.04
CA LYS A 11 7.39 -2.80 -2.82
C LYS A 11 7.88 -2.15 -4.11
N THR A 12 8.14 -0.84 -4.07
CA THR A 12 8.59 -0.08 -5.25
C THR A 12 10.11 -0.07 -5.42
N ALA A 13 10.86 -0.35 -4.35
CA ALA A 13 12.31 -0.35 -4.36
C ALA A 13 12.91 -1.66 -4.91
N LEU A 14 14.10 -1.54 -5.50
CA LEU A 14 14.88 -2.65 -6.06
C LEU A 14 15.98 -3.14 -5.09
N ASP A 15 15.71 -3.05 -3.79
CA ASP A 15 16.64 -3.46 -2.73
C ASP A 15 16.12 -4.69 -1.97
N GLY A 16 17.04 -5.49 -1.44
CA GLY A 16 16.71 -6.73 -0.72
C GLY A 16 16.05 -6.54 0.66
N HIS A 17 15.76 -5.31 1.09
CA HIS A 17 15.20 -5.06 2.42
C HIS A 17 13.70 -5.29 2.47
N TRP A 18 13.32 -6.39 3.13
CA TRP A 18 11.91 -6.81 3.28
C TRP A 18 11.36 -6.65 4.69
N THR A 19 12.21 -6.37 5.68
CA THR A 19 11.85 -6.35 7.10
C THR A 19 10.61 -5.49 7.39
N GLY A 20 10.59 -4.23 6.93
CA GLY A 20 9.47 -3.33 7.19
C GLY A 20 8.14 -3.83 6.60
N ALA A 21 8.12 -4.13 5.31
CA ALA A 21 6.91 -4.63 4.64
C ALA A 21 6.44 -5.97 5.21
N ALA A 22 7.36 -6.88 5.58
CA ALA A 22 7.03 -8.16 6.19
C ALA A 22 6.38 -8.00 7.57
N ILE A 23 6.89 -7.09 8.41
CA ILE A 23 6.30 -6.80 9.73
C ILE A 23 4.90 -6.20 9.57
N VAL A 24 4.72 -5.24 8.66
CA VAL A 24 3.41 -4.64 8.37
C VAL A 24 2.43 -5.69 7.84
N ALA A 25 2.87 -6.51 6.89
CA ALA A 25 2.05 -7.59 6.34
C ALA A 25 1.64 -8.60 7.41
N ARG A 26 2.54 -8.93 8.34
CA ARG A 26 2.22 -9.79 9.48
C ARG A 26 1.15 -9.17 10.38
N ALA A 27 1.31 -7.90 10.76
CA ALA A 27 0.33 -7.19 11.58
C ALA A 27 -1.06 -7.11 10.92
N LEU A 28 -1.11 -6.88 9.60
CA LEU A 28 -2.36 -6.89 8.84
C LEU A 28 -3.01 -8.28 8.81
N ARG A 29 -2.23 -9.35 8.60
CA ARG A 29 -2.74 -10.73 8.66
C ARG A 29 -3.27 -11.08 10.04
N ASP A 30 -2.54 -10.73 11.09
CA ASP A 30 -2.99 -10.93 12.48
C ASP A 30 -4.28 -10.14 12.79
N ALA A 31 -4.52 -9.03 12.08
CA ALA A 31 -5.74 -8.24 12.18
C ALA A 31 -6.93 -8.78 11.35
N GLY A 32 -6.74 -9.88 10.61
CA GLY A 32 -7.77 -10.57 9.83
C GLY A 32 -7.76 -10.30 8.33
N PHE A 33 -6.82 -9.50 7.80
CA PHE A 33 -6.73 -9.23 6.37
C PHE A 33 -6.06 -10.37 5.62
N GLU A 34 -6.50 -10.63 4.40
CA GLU A 34 -5.71 -11.40 3.44
C GLU A 34 -4.67 -10.46 2.83
N VAL A 35 -3.39 -10.82 2.87
CA VAL A 35 -2.31 -9.93 2.41
C VAL A 35 -1.48 -10.60 1.33
N ILE A 36 -1.56 -10.03 0.14
CA ILE A 36 -0.80 -10.42 -1.05
C ILE A 36 0.43 -9.53 -1.12
N MET A 37 1.61 -10.13 -1.24
CA MET A 37 2.88 -9.40 -1.30
C MET A 37 3.45 -9.50 -2.70
N ILE A 38 3.73 -8.35 -3.32
CA ILE A 38 4.48 -8.27 -4.58
C ILE A 38 5.68 -7.33 -4.43
N GLY A 39 6.73 -7.57 -5.19
CA GLY A 39 8.02 -6.89 -5.00
C GLY A 39 8.72 -6.50 -6.27
N MET A 40 9.55 -5.46 -6.16
CA MET A 40 10.56 -5.08 -7.18
C MET A 40 9.97 -4.95 -8.58
N THR A 41 8.82 -4.30 -8.69
CA THR A 41 7.97 -4.35 -9.88
C THR A 41 7.66 -2.95 -10.40
N THR A 42 7.04 -2.86 -11.58
CA THR A 42 6.66 -1.61 -12.26
C THR A 42 5.30 -1.12 -11.81
N ALA A 43 4.97 0.15 -12.08
CA ALA A 43 3.66 0.70 -11.74
C ALA A 43 2.52 -0.08 -12.43
N ASP A 44 2.70 -0.45 -13.70
CA ASP A 44 1.76 -1.25 -14.47
C ASP A 44 1.49 -2.61 -13.83
N GLU A 45 2.52 -3.30 -13.37
CA GLU A 45 2.39 -4.59 -12.68
C GLU A 45 1.69 -4.45 -11.32
N ILE A 46 1.95 -3.37 -10.57
CA ILE A 46 1.22 -3.08 -9.31
C ILE A 46 -0.27 -2.92 -9.59
N VAL A 47 -0.61 -2.10 -10.57
CA VAL A 47 -2.01 -1.79 -10.92
C VAL A 47 -2.71 -3.04 -11.43
N ARG A 48 -2.05 -3.80 -12.30
CA ARG A 48 -2.56 -5.06 -12.81
C ARG A 48 -2.81 -6.06 -11.68
N ALA A 49 -1.85 -6.27 -10.79
CA ALA A 49 -2.03 -7.15 -9.65
C ALA A 49 -3.18 -6.69 -8.74
N ALA A 50 -3.33 -5.38 -8.50
CA ALA A 50 -4.42 -4.86 -7.68
C ALA A 50 -5.82 -5.15 -8.29
N ILE A 51 -5.92 -5.15 -9.62
CA ILE A 51 -7.16 -5.44 -10.35
C ILE A 51 -7.39 -6.96 -10.43
N ASP A 52 -6.38 -7.71 -10.88
CA ASP A 52 -6.46 -9.16 -11.08
C ASP A 52 -6.76 -9.89 -9.76
N GLU A 53 -6.21 -9.41 -8.65
CA GLU A 53 -6.45 -9.96 -7.31
C GLU A 53 -7.68 -9.39 -6.60
N ASP A 54 -8.40 -8.47 -7.25
CA ASP A 54 -9.57 -7.75 -6.73
C ASP A 54 -9.39 -7.25 -5.28
N VAL A 55 -8.36 -6.46 -5.04
CA VAL A 55 -8.01 -6.03 -3.68
C VAL A 55 -8.86 -4.85 -3.20
N ASP A 56 -9.07 -4.78 -1.88
CA ASP A 56 -9.79 -3.70 -1.20
C ASP A 56 -8.90 -2.53 -0.79
N LEU A 57 -7.59 -2.71 -0.79
CA LEU A 57 -6.60 -1.70 -0.40
C LEU A 57 -5.23 -2.02 -1.02
N VAL A 58 -4.50 -0.98 -1.41
CA VAL A 58 -3.10 -1.08 -1.83
C VAL A 58 -2.19 -0.40 -0.80
N GLY A 59 -1.17 -1.12 -0.33
CA GLY A 59 -0.10 -0.60 0.51
C GLY A 59 1.22 -0.53 -0.27
N LEU A 60 1.79 0.66 -0.43
CA LEU A 60 3.04 0.88 -1.16
C LEU A 60 4.22 1.00 -0.20
N SER A 61 5.17 0.07 -0.26
CA SER A 61 6.43 0.14 0.48
C SER A 61 7.51 0.79 -0.38
N ILE A 62 7.87 2.03 -0.03
CA ILE A 62 8.82 2.88 -0.75
C ILE A 62 10.22 2.74 -0.14
N GLY A 63 11.23 2.69 -1.00
CA GLY A 63 12.64 2.64 -0.58
C GLY A 63 13.60 3.28 -1.60
N GLY A 64 13.12 4.24 -2.39
CA GLY A 64 13.96 5.00 -3.33
C GLY A 64 13.26 5.35 -4.64
N ARG A 65 12.41 4.45 -5.17
CA ARG A 65 11.66 4.66 -6.41
C ARG A 65 10.29 5.27 -6.13
N VAL A 66 10.28 6.54 -5.73
CA VAL A 66 9.05 7.29 -5.42
C VAL A 66 8.18 7.45 -6.67
N GLN A 67 8.79 7.68 -7.84
CA GLN A 67 8.08 7.88 -9.10
C GLN A 67 7.22 6.67 -9.49
N VAL A 68 7.64 5.46 -9.13
CA VAL A 68 6.85 4.23 -9.36
C VAL A 68 5.60 4.23 -8.49
N ALA A 69 5.72 4.65 -7.21
CA ALA A 69 4.58 4.78 -6.32
C ALA A 69 3.60 5.84 -6.83
N GLU A 70 4.08 7.03 -7.20
CA GLU A 70 3.25 8.11 -7.76
C GLU A 70 2.51 7.65 -9.01
N ARG A 71 3.23 7.01 -9.94
CA ARG A 71 2.64 6.49 -11.17
C ARG A 71 1.58 5.43 -10.89
N ALA A 72 1.83 4.51 -9.97
CA ALA A 72 0.86 3.48 -9.59
C ALA A 72 -0.40 4.11 -8.98
N ILE A 73 -0.27 5.13 -8.11
CA ILE A 73 -1.41 5.84 -7.51
C ILE A 73 -2.26 6.53 -8.59
N GLU A 74 -1.64 7.24 -9.54
CA GLU A 74 -2.35 7.87 -10.65
C GLU A 74 -3.11 6.85 -11.48
N MET A 75 -2.47 5.73 -11.83
CA MET A 75 -3.09 4.68 -12.63
C MET A 75 -4.22 3.97 -11.88
N ILE A 76 -4.06 3.68 -10.60
CA ILE A 76 -5.12 3.13 -9.73
C ILE A 76 -6.30 4.09 -9.69
N ARG A 77 -6.08 5.40 -9.52
CA ARG A 77 -7.16 6.40 -9.51
C ARG A 77 -7.95 6.44 -10.81
N VAL A 78 -7.32 6.21 -11.96
CA VAL A 78 -8.00 6.17 -13.26
C VAL A 78 -8.81 4.89 -13.42
N GLN A 79 -8.27 3.73 -13.02
CA GLN A 79 -8.87 2.43 -13.29
C GLN A 79 -9.84 1.96 -12.18
N ARG A 80 -9.55 2.28 -10.92
CA ARG A 80 -10.31 1.93 -9.72
C ARG A 80 -10.36 3.16 -8.77
N PRO A 81 -11.13 4.22 -9.09
CA PRO A 81 -11.15 5.46 -8.33
C PRO A 81 -11.49 5.29 -6.83
N ALA A 82 -12.27 4.27 -6.49
CA ALA A 82 -12.66 3.95 -5.12
C ALA A 82 -11.66 3.06 -4.36
N LEU A 83 -10.58 2.59 -5.01
CA LEU A 83 -9.58 1.74 -4.38
C LEU A 83 -8.60 2.60 -3.56
N PRO A 84 -8.65 2.56 -2.22
CA PRO A 84 -7.75 3.33 -1.39
C PRO A 84 -6.29 2.86 -1.52
N VAL A 85 -5.37 3.78 -1.25
CA VAL A 85 -3.93 3.52 -1.21
C VAL A 85 -3.34 4.14 0.05
N PHE A 86 -2.48 3.39 0.75
CA PHE A 86 -1.57 3.94 1.76
C PHE A 86 -0.12 3.66 1.35
N ALA A 87 0.83 4.40 1.94
CA ALA A 87 2.24 4.23 1.69
C ALA A 87 3.05 4.14 2.98
N GLY A 88 4.24 3.58 2.88
CA GLY A 88 5.20 3.54 3.97
C GLY A 88 6.60 3.17 3.50
N GLY A 89 7.46 2.76 4.42
CA GLY A 89 8.87 2.50 4.14
C GLY A 89 9.72 3.76 4.26
N THR A 90 10.90 3.78 3.65
CA THR A 90 11.85 4.89 3.71
C THR A 90 11.41 6.01 2.76
N VAL A 91 10.42 6.79 3.20
CA VAL A 91 9.83 7.89 2.43
C VAL A 91 10.53 9.21 2.78
N PRO A 92 11.22 9.87 1.84
CA PRO A 92 11.77 11.21 2.07
C PRO A 92 10.67 12.23 2.40
N PRO A 93 10.94 13.30 3.19
CA PRO A 93 9.94 14.30 3.55
C PRO A 93 9.24 14.97 2.36
N TRP A 94 9.98 15.24 1.27
CA TRP A 94 9.41 15.79 0.04
C TRP A 94 8.44 14.83 -0.65
N ALA A 95 8.73 13.52 -0.60
CA ALA A 95 7.91 12.48 -1.18
C ALA A 95 6.64 12.29 -0.34
N LYS A 96 6.77 12.29 0.99
CA LYS A 96 5.62 12.24 1.91
C LYS A 96 4.62 13.35 1.59
N ARG A 97 5.08 14.60 1.47
CA ARG A 97 4.22 15.74 1.11
C ARG A 97 3.51 15.55 -0.23
N ARG A 98 4.20 15.00 -1.24
CA ARG A 98 3.61 14.75 -2.56
C ARG A 98 2.54 13.67 -2.51
N LEU A 99 2.82 12.56 -1.83
CA LEU A 99 1.86 11.46 -1.64
C LEU A 99 0.63 11.91 -0.84
N GLU A 100 0.83 12.72 0.21
CA GLU A 100 -0.28 13.31 0.99
C GLU A 100 -1.13 14.26 0.14
N ALA A 101 -0.52 15.06 -0.76
CA ALA A 101 -1.27 15.86 -1.73
C ALA A 101 -2.05 15.01 -2.74
N MET A 102 -1.63 13.76 -2.97
CA MET A 102 -2.37 12.72 -3.69
C MET A 102 -3.32 11.94 -2.78
N GLY A 103 -3.69 12.46 -1.61
CA GLY A 103 -4.65 11.81 -0.70
C GLY A 103 -4.19 10.47 -0.13
N VAL A 104 -2.89 10.17 -0.17
CA VAL A 104 -2.31 8.92 0.36
C VAL A 104 -1.80 9.17 1.77
N GLU A 105 -2.22 8.31 2.70
CA GLU A 105 -1.70 8.31 4.06
C GLU A 105 -0.32 7.64 4.09
N VAL A 106 0.66 8.27 4.75
CA VAL A 106 2.07 7.86 4.69
C VAL A 106 2.61 7.52 6.08
N TYR A 107 3.09 6.29 6.24
CA TYR A 107 3.64 5.73 7.47
C TYR A 107 5.16 5.48 7.33
N PRO A 108 6.01 6.48 7.63
CA PRO A 108 7.47 6.35 7.58
C PRO A 108 8.02 5.42 8.68
N PRO A 109 9.33 5.12 8.71
CA PRO A 109 9.92 4.28 9.75
C PRO A 109 9.65 4.86 11.15
N GLY A 110 9.28 4.00 12.10
CA GLY A 110 8.86 4.40 13.45
C GLY A 110 7.34 4.57 13.63
N SER A 111 6.55 4.51 12.56
CA SER A 111 5.09 4.45 12.66
C SER A 111 4.64 3.20 13.41
N GLN A 112 3.57 3.32 14.20
CA GLN A 112 3.11 2.24 15.07
C GLN A 112 2.25 1.25 14.28
N LEU A 113 2.46 -0.06 14.46
CA LEU A 113 1.68 -1.08 13.76
C LEU A 113 0.16 -0.99 14.02
N PRO A 114 -0.31 -0.70 15.26
CA PRO A 114 -1.73 -0.49 15.51
C PRO A 114 -2.34 0.65 14.69
N GLU A 115 -1.56 1.70 14.40
CA GLU A 115 -2.00 2.84 13.59
C GLU A 115 -2.23 2.42 12.13
N ILE A 116 -1.28 1.67 11.56
CA ILE A 116 -1.39 1.15 10.19
C ILE A 116 -2.57 0.18 10.07
N VAL A 117 -2.78 -0.70 11.06
CA VAL A 117 -3.93 -1.60 11.09
C VAL A 117 -5.26 -0.84 11.19
N ALA A 118 -5.32 0.20 12.04
CA ALA A 118 -6.51 1.04 12.18
C ALA A 118 -6.83 1.78 10.87
N ALA A 119 -5.80 2.28 10.19
CA ALA A 119 -5.93 2.91 8.88
C ALA A 119 -6.45 1.93 7.82
N ALA A 120 -5.88 0.74 7.73
CA ALA A 120 -6.36 -0.30 6.82
C ALA A 120 -7.84 -0.61 7.05
N ARG A 121 -8.27 -0.79 8.31
CA ARG A 121 -9.68 -1.00 8.67
C ARG A 121 -10.59 0.16 8.30
N ARG A 122 -10.13 1.40 8.42
CA ARG A 122 -10.91 2.58 8.02
C ARG A 122 -11.03 2.67 6.50
N LEU A 123 -9.92 2.55 5.79
CA LEU A 123 -9.86 2.67 4.34
C LEU A 123 -10.70 1.58 3.64
N THR A 124 -10.61 0.31 4.08
CA THR A 124 -11.40 -0.79 3.49
C THR A 124 -12.90 -0.73 3.83
N ARG A 125 -13.32 0.08 4.80
CA ARG A 125 -14.75 0.31 5.10
C ARG A 125 -15.37 1.43 4.27
N GLN A 126 -14.56 2.39 3.82
CA GLN A 126 -15.01 3.53 3.01
C GLN A 126 -15.17 3.18 1.53
N ALA A 127 -14.55 2.09 1.07
CA ALA A 127 -14.61 1.59 -0.30
C ALA A 127 -15.82 0.69 -0.59
N ALA A 128 -16.74 0.53 0.37
CA ALA A 128 -17.92 -0.33 0.28
C ALA A 128 -19.19 0.45 -0.10
#